data_AF-A0A2H3CVP0-F1
#
_entry.id   AF-A0A2H3CVP0-F1
#
_cell.length_a   1.000
_cell.length_b   1.000
_cell.length_c   1.000
_cell.angle_alpha   90.00
_cell.angle_beta   90.00
_cell.angle_gamma   90.00
#
_symmetry.space_group_name_H-M   'P 1'
#
loop_
_entity.id
_entity.type
_entity.pdbx_description
1 polymer ?
#
loop_
_entity_poly.entity_id
_entity_poly.type
_entity_poly.pdbx_seq_one_letter_code
_entity_poly.pdbx_strand_id
1 'polypeptide(L)'
;MYQHDSLFYAKGTLDLCRLKSLSLHFNTNSSTVSLQNSHGEFPELEHLKLSGVFEASDPDEPLIEISAHAPKLHTLSLDSFSDMVHFRLPDEQITTVHYSDYQSRNISASQCKRFPNATTATFHRCDLNLFNAGHLSFRKLLLEDAILHGGPISQKTIPYLTSLELVSTDHEVDRTTYYAGVIRSLTQHVSRSLTEFTLTTVGFTSADALSILRLAPNIVKLSIVEQNTVHTGLITSDFIEGLGDRRMLPKLQHLQLVWWGYMDEAALMDMVEHRAFMSVVMGVRMGGELRLTCALYLVVVMDMNSSMQTRPSRTIL
;
A
#
# COMPACT_ATOMS: atom_id res chain seq x y z
N MET A 1 -5.13 13.33 47.26
CA MET A 1 -3.82 13.34 46.59
C MET A 1 -3.59 11.92 46.10
N TYR A 2 -4.03 11.62 44.87
CA TYR A 2 -3.90 10.28 44.29
C TYR A 2 -2.52 10.21 43.62
N GLN A 3 -1.69 9.31 44.13
CA GLN A 3 -0.38 9.02 43.58
C GLN A 3 -0.61 8.17 42.32
N HIS A 4 -0.37 8.74 41.14
CA HIS A 4 -0.36 7.98 39.90
C HIS A 4 0.87 7.07 39.92
N ASP A 5 0.64 5.79 40.25
CA ASP A 5 1.65 4.76 40.04
C ASP A 5 1.89 4.65 38.53
N SER A 6 3.13 4.97 38.12
CA SER A 6 3.58 4.74 36.75
C SER A 6 3.47 3.25 36.46
N LEU A 7 2.69 2.88 35.45
CA LEU A 7 2.53 1.51 34.94
C LEU A 7 3.87 0.82 34.61
N PHE A 8 4.96 1.59 34.49
CA PHE A 8 6.27 1.14 34.03
C PHE A 8 7.35 1.06 35.11
N TYR A 9 7.11 1.55 36.34
CA TYR A 9 8.16 1.61 37.37
C TYR A 9 7.66 1.23 38.77
N ALA A 10 7.41 -0.07 38.98
CA ALA A 10 7.17 -0.68 40.30
C ALA A 10 8.17 -1.82 40.53
N LYS A 11 8.56 -2.10 41.78
CA LYS A 11 9.55 -3.13 42.10
C LYS A 11 9.06 -4.51 41.60
N GLY A 12 9.69 -5.04 40.54
CA GLY A 12 9.21 -6.19 39.77
C GLY A 12 8.83 -5.89 38.32
N THR A 13 9.10 -4.68 37.81
CA THR A 13 8.76 -4.28 36.44
C THR A 13 9.60 -4.96 35.38
N LEU A 14 8.93 -5.25 34.26
CA LEU A 14 9.52 -5.73 33.02
C LEU A 14 10.57 -4.73 32.52
N ASP A 15 11.77 -5.22 32.24
CA ASP A 15 12.78 -4.47 31.48
C ASP A 15 12.32 -4.35 30.02
N LEU A 16 11.90 -3.14 29.64
CA LEU A 16 11.43 -2.83 28.29
C LEU A 16 12.54 -2.26 27.40
N CYS A 17 13.81 -2.22 27.85
CA CYS A 17 14.91 -1.64 27.06
C CYS A 17 15.13 -2.40 25.73
N ARG A 18 14.76 -3.68 25.67
CA ARG A 18 14.88 -4.54 24.48
C ARG A 18 13.60 -4.64 23.66
N LEU A 19 12.57 -3.87 24.01
CA LEU A 19 11.28 -3.91 23.34
C LEU A 19 11.42 -3.34 21.92
N LYS A 20 11.15 -4.18 20.90
CA LYS A 20 11.19 -3.78 19.49
C LYS A 20 9.86 -3.28 18.95
N SER A 21 8.76 -3.72 19.54
CA SER A 21 7.42 -3.39 19.09
C SER A 21 6.52 -3.09 20.29
N LEU A 22 5.80 -1.97 20.21
CA LEU A 22 4.85 -1.55 21.22
C LEU A 22 3.51 -1.24 20.55
N SER A 23 2.42 -1.80 21.08
CA SER A 23 1.06 -1.46 20.67
C SER A 23 0.32 -0.86 21.85
N LEU A 24 -0.20 0.34 21.67
CA LEU A 24 -1.00 1.06 22.65
C LEU A 24 -2.43 1.19 22.11
N HIS A 25 -3.40 0.85 22.95
CA HIS A 25 -4.81 0.97 22.64
C HIS A 25 -5.47 1.96 23.60
N PHE A 26 -6.08 3.00 23.05
CA PHE A 26 -6.75 4.06 23.77
C PHE A 26 -8.27 3.86 23.66
N ASN A 27 -8.96 3.97 24.79
CA ASN A 27 -10.42 3.94 24.85
C ASN A 27 -10.91 5.30 25.35
N THR A 28 -11.81 5.95 24.61
CA THR A 28 -12.28 7.34 24.81
C THR A 28 -13.05 7.60 26.11
N ASN A 29 -13.29 6.59 26.94
CA ASN A 29 -14.04 6.79 28.19
C ASN A 29 -13.18 7.29 29.36
N SER A 30 -11.87 7.44 29.21
CA SER A 30 -11.00 8.04 30.24
C SER A 30 -10.41 9.35 29.75
N SER A 31 -10.94 10.46 30.26
CA SER A 31 -10.59 11.85 29.94
C SER A 31 -9.18 12.28 30.37
N THR A 32 -8.25 11.37 30.65
CA THR A 32 -6.86 11.69 30.99
C THR A 32 -5.99 10.45 30.85
N VAL A 33 -5.36 10.26 29.68
CA VAL A 33 -4.14 9.42 29.64
C VAL A 33 -2.98 10.31 30.03
N SER A 34 -2.79 10.49 31.34
CA SER A 34 -1.57 11.08 31.87
C SER A 34 -0.45 10.02 31.82
N LEU A 35 0.13 9.81 30.63
CA LEU A 35 1.52 9.36 30.54
C LEU A 35 2.46 10.52 30.91
N GLN A 36 2.13 11.22 32.01
CA GLN A 36 3.01 12.23 32.57
C GLN A 36 4.11 11.49 33.32
N ASN A 37 5.35 11.68 32.87
CA ASN A 37 6.57 11.35 33.60
C ASN A 37 7.07 9.89 33.58
N SER A 38 6.70 9.06 32.61
CA SER A 38 7.53 7.89 32.33
C SER A 38 8.66 8.31 31.40
N HIS A 39 9.86 8.52 31.94
CA HIS A 39 11.12 8.49 31.20
C HIS A 39 11.40 7.07 30.65
N GLY A 40 10.39 6.49 29.98
CA GLY A 40 10.47 5.20 29.30
C GLY A 40 11.39 5.36 28.11
N GLU A 41 12.68 5.11 28.34
CA GLU A 41 13.63 4.94 27.26
C GLU A 41 13.31 3.63 26.55
N PHE A 42 12.96 3.72 25.27
CA PHE A 42 12.76 2.56 24.42
C PHE A 42 13.86 2.55 23.34
N PRO A 43 15.14 2.30 23.72
CA PRO A 43 16.28 2.45 22.81
C PRO A 43 16.23 1.48 21.62
N GLU A 44 15.56 0.34 21.78
CA GLU A 44 15.44 -0.71 20.76
C GLU A 44 14.09 -0.70 20.02
N LEU A 45 13.20 0.26 20.31
CA LEU A 45 11.87 0.29 19.70
C LEU A 45 11.95 0.66 18.23
N GLU A 46 11.44 -0.23 17.39
CA GLU A 46 11.46 -0.15 15.92
C GLU A 46 10.05 0.12 15.36
N HIS A 47 9.01 -0.38 16.05
CA HIS A 47 7.62 -0.32 15.63
C HIS A 47 6.71 0.19 16.74
N LEU A 48 5.89 1.20 16.45
CA LEU A 48 4.85 1.70 17.35
C LEU A 48 3.50 1.60 16.68
N LYS A 49 2.53 0.92 17.31
CA LYS A 49 1.13 0.94 16.93
C LYS A 49 0.33 1.75 17.95
N LEU A 50 -0.38 2.76 17.48
CA LEU A 50 -1.35 3.53 18.25
C LEU A 50 -2.74 3.21 17.70
N SER A 51 -3.64 2.78 18.55
CA SER A 51 -5.00 2.39 18.16
C SER A 51 -6.02 2.97 19.10
N GLY A 52 -7.19 3.30 18.57
CA GLY A 52 -8.31 3.80 19.36
C GLY A 52 -8.81 5.15 18.89
N VAL A 53 -10.04 5.45 19.28
CA VAL A 53 -10.65 6.76 19.00
C VAL A 53 -9.99 7.77 19.94
N PHE A 54 -9.56 8.90 19.41
CA PHE A 54 -9.17 10.05 20.21
C PHE A 54 -10.06 11.17 19.71
N GLU A 55 -11.03 11.62 20.51
CA GLU A 55 -11.75 12.84 20.16
C GLU A 55 -10.76 14.00 20.17
N ALA A 56 -10.91 14.94 19.22
CA ALA A 56 -10.01 16.08 19.14
C ALA A 56 -10.09 16.85 20.46
N SER A 57 -9.06 16.69 21.28
CA SER A 57 -8.88 17.43 22.52
C SER A 57 -8.71 18.91 22.24
N ASP A 58 -8.97 19.72 23.26
CA ASP A 58 -8.64 21.14 23.28
C ASP A 58 -7.16 21.35 22.84
N PRO A 59 -6.85 22.28 21.90
CA PRO A 59 -5.48 22.60 21.50
C PRO A 59 -4.56 23.01 22.67
N ASP A 60 -5.13 23.35 23.82
CA ASP A 60 -4.41 23.66 25.06
C ASP A 60 -4.01 22.42 25.88
N GLU A 61 -4.37 21.19 25.47
CA GLU A 61 -3.94 19.97 26.14
C GLU A 61 -2.45 19.64 25.93
N PRO A 62 -1.72 19.26 26.99
CA PRO A 62 -0.29 18.97 26.90
C PRO A 62 -0.01 17.75 26.00
N LEU A 63 1.06 17.82 25.21
CA LEU A 63 1.51 16.71 24.37
C LEU A 63 1.81 15.48 25.23
N ILE A 64 1.30 14.33 24.80
CA ILE A 64 1.62 13.02 25.34
C ILE A 64 2.99 12.61 24.81
N GLU A 65 3.99 12.59 25.69
CA GLU A 65 5.35 12.14 25.37
C GLU A 65 5.43 10.62 25.34
N ILE A 66 4.88 10.02 24.29
CA ILE A 66 5.07 8.60 24.01
C ILE A 66 6.34 8.46 23.19
N SER A 67 7.40 7.93 23.82
CA SER A 67 8.59 7.49 23.09
C SER A 67 9.36 8.62 22.37
N ALA A 68 9.39 9.83 22.95
CA ALA A 68 10.25 10.93 22.46
C ALA A 68 11.74 10.53 22.37
N HIS A 69 12.14 9.47 23.09
CA HIS A 69 13.48 8.90 23.16
C HIS A 69 13.50 7.46 22.64
N ALA A 70 13.06 7.24 21.39
CA ALA A 70 13.11 5.95 20.70
C ALA A 70 13.91 6.07 19.38
N PRO A 71 15.26 6.06 19.42
CA PRO A 71 16.14 6.38 18.30
C PRO A 71 16.08 5.42 17.11
N LYS A 72 15.46 4.25 17.27
CA LYS A 72 15.30 3.23 16.21
C LYS A 72 13.89 3.19 15.64
N LEU A 73 12.99 4.07 16.11
CA LEU A 73 11.59 4.04 15.71
C LEU A 73 11.45 4.55 14.28
N HIS A 74 11.16 3.63 13.37
CA HIS A 74 11.08 3.92 11.94
C HIS A 74 9.73 3.53 11.32
N THR A 75 8.91 2.74 12.04
CA THR A 75 7.58 2.33 11.60
C THR A 75 6.51 2.77 12.59
N LEU A 76 5.49 3.47 12.08
CA LEU A 76 4.33 3.92 12.85
C LEU A 76 3.04 3.37 12.24
N SER A 77 2.17 2.78 13.07
CA SER A 77 0.83 2.34 12.69
C SER A 77 -0.23 3.10 13.48
N LEU A 78 -1.24 3.62 12.79
CA LEU A 78 -2.28 4.49 13.31
C LEU A 78 -3.63 3.91 12.93
N ASP A 79 -4.35 3.44 13.93
CA ASP A 79 -5.57 2.64 13.76
C ASP A 79 -6.75 3.38 14.41
N SER A 80 -7.74 3.79 13.61
CA SER A 80 -8.89 4.62 14.02
C SER A 80 -8.52 5.96 14.69
N PHE A 81 -7.37 6.55 14.33
CA PHE A 81 -6.72 7.58 15.15
C PHE A 81 -6.95 9.03 14.70
N SER A 82 -8.00 9.69 15.19
CA SER A 82 -8.56 10.92 14.58
C SER A 82 -7.70 12.20 14.59
N ASP A 83 -6.76 12.35 15.52
CA ASP A 83 -5.82 13.48 15.54
C ASP A 83 -4.48 13.09 16.17
N MET A 84 -3.39 13.30 15.42
CA MET A 84 -2.05 12.98 15.87
C MET A 84 -1.36 14.11 16.64
N VAL A 85 -1.87 15.35 16.57
CA VAL A 85 -1.17 16.56 17.02
C VAL A 85 -0.69 16.46 18.48
N HIS A 86 -1.34 15.63 19.29
CA HIS A 86 -1.05 15.48 20.71
C HIS A 86 0.09 14.52 21.06
N PHE A 87 0.67 13.76 20.13
CA PHE A 87 1.76 12.83 20.44
C PHE A 87 3.11 13.45 20.09
N ARG A 88 4.06 13.44 21.00
CA ARG A 88 5.46 13.79 20.68
C ARG A 88 6.21 12.55 20.21
N LEU A 89 6.40 12.42 18.90
CA LEU A 89 7.10 11.30 18.27
C LEU A 89 8.43 11.79 17.65
N PRO A 90 9.41 10.90 17.44
CA PRO A 90 10.61 11.22 16.68
C PRO A 90 10.29 11.29 15.17
N ASP A 91 9.56 12.34 14.76
CA ASP A 91 8.96 12.49 13.44
C ASP A 91 9.96 12.33 12.27
N GLU A 92 11.21 12.76 12.46
CA GLU A 92 12.28 12.63 11.45
C GLU A 92 12.81 11.20 11.28
N GLN A 93 12.62 10.30 12.26
CA GLN A 93 13.12 8.93 12.19
C GLN A 93 12.12 8.00 11.49
N ILE A 94 10.85 8.39 11.44
CA ILE A 94 9.77 7.60 10.87
C ILE A 94 9.88 7.59 9.34
N THR A 95 10.13 6.40 8.78
CA THR A 95 10.26 6.17 7.33
C THR A 95 9.03 5.49 6.73
N THR A 96 8.24 4.80 7.55
CA THR A 96 7.07 4.01 7.15
C THR A 96 5.88 4.34 8.04
N VAL A 97 4.74 4.66 7.42
CA VAL A 97 3.49 4.97 8.14
C VAL A 97 2.34 4.13 7.62
N HIS A 98 1.59 3.53 8.52
CA HIS A 98 0.37 2.78 8.21
C HIS A 98 -0.82 3.48 8.84
N TYR A 99 -1.83 3.78 8.03
CA TYR A 99 -3.11 4.35 8.45
C TYR A 99 -4.20 3.30 8.24
N SER A 100 -5.07 3.11 9.22
CA SER A 100 -6.14 2.11 9.17
C SER A 100 -7.44 2.64 9.77
N ASP A 101 -8.56 2.23 9.17
CA ASP A 101 -9.94 2.41 9.65
C ASP A 101 -10.31 3.86 10.02
N TYR A 102 -10.06 4.76 9.08
CA TYR A 102 -10.30 6.19 9.23
C TYR A 102 -11.64 6.62 8.59
N GLN A 103 -12.64 5.74 8.63
CA GLN A 103 -13.87 5.83 7.83
C GLN A 103 -14.78 7.04 8.12
N SER A 104 -14.53 7.78 9.22
CA SER A 104 -15.36 8.94 9.60
C SER A 104 -14.69 10.30 9.34
N ARG A 105 -13.39 10.34 8.99
CA ARG A 105 -12.65 11.59 8.79
C ARG A 105 -11.64 11.46 7.65
N ASN A 106 -11.56 12.46 6.79
CA ASN A 106 -10.58 12.46 5.71
C ASN A 106 -9.16 12.58 6.28
N ILE A 107 -8.25 11.67 5.92
CA ILE A 107 -6.83 11.87 6.21
C ILE A 107 -6.35 13.07 5.38
N SER A 108 -5.86 14.08 6.09
CA SER A 108 -5.38 15.32 5.49
C SER A 108 -3.91 15.23 5.10
N ALA A 109 -3.50 15.93 4.04
CA ALA A 109 -2.08 15.96 3.68
C ALA A 109 -1.19 16.60 4.75
N SER A 110 -1.73 17.45 5.63
CA SER A 110 -1.01 17.99 6.79
C SER A 110 -0.59 16.88 7.75
N GLN A 111 -1.45 15.89 8.00
CA GLN A 111 -1.10 14.73 8.82
C GLN A 111 0.02 13.90 8.17
N CYS A 112 -0.01 13.73 6.85
CA CYS A 112 1.06 13.03 6.14
C CYS A 112 2.39 13.81 6.11
N LYS A 113 2.35 15.15 6.10
CA LYS A 113 3.56 16.01 6.10
C LYS A 113 4.29 16.05 7.43
N ARG A 114 3.64 15.60 8.51
CA ARG A 114 4.26 15.51 9.83
C ARG A 114 5.53 14.65 9.81
N PHE A 115 5.58 13.61 8.96
CA PHE A 115 6.71 12.69 8.86
C PHE A 115 7.53 13.01 7.61
N PRO A 116 8.48 13.97 7.68
CA PRO A 116 9.17 14.48 6.48
C PRO A 116 10.02 13.42 5.76
N ASN A 117 10.51 12.42 6.50
CA ASN A 117 11.34 11.34 5.98
C ASN A 117 10.54 10.07 5.63
N ALA A 118 9.21 10.10 5.79
CA ALA A 118 8.37 8.98 5.41
C ALA A 118 8.39 8.78 3.89
N THR A 119 8.88 7.63 3.46
CA THR A 119 8.95 7.24 2.04
C THR A 119 7.93 6.18 1.67
N THR A 120 7.38 5.47 2.66
CA THR A 120 6.39 4.42 2.46
C THR A 120 5.13 4.73 3.27
N ALA A 121 3.97 4.67 2.61
CA ALA A 121 2.69 4.83 3.27
C ALA A 121 1.71 3.72 2.87
N THR A 122 0.99 3.19 3.85
CA THR A 122 -0.13 2.27 3.65
C THR A 122 -1.40 2.92 4.17
N PHE A 123 -2.48 2.83 3.39
CA PHE A 123 -3.81 3.29 3.78
C PHE A 123 -4.77 2.12 3.65
N HIS A 124 -5.34 1.68 4.76
CA HIS A 124 -6.30 0.58 4.83
C HIS A 124 -7.67 1.11 5.24
N ARG A 125 -8.71 0.94 4.42
CA ARG A 125 -10.09 1.41 4.71
C ARG A 125 -10.13 2.87 5.18
N CYS A 126 -9.46 3.74 4.42
CA CYS A 126 -9.34 5.16 4.73
C CYS A 126 -9.99 6.01 3.65
N ASP A 127 -10.63 7.11 4.06
CA ASP A 127 -11.09 8.17 3.18
C ASP A 127 -9.95 9.19 2.97
N LEU A 128 -9.47 9.29 1.74
CA LEU A 128 -8.27 10.04 1.40
C LEU A 128 -8.62 11.30 0.64
N ASN A 129 -8.30 12.43 1.24
CA ASN A 129 -8.28 13.75 0.60
C ASN A 129 -6.83 14.21 0.32
N LEU A 130 -5.93 13.24 0.11
CA LEU A 130 -4.49 13.47 0.00
C LEU A 130 -4.09 14.26 -1.24
N PHE A 131 -4.81 14.04 -2.35
CA PHE A 131 -4.42 14.55 -3.67
C PHE A 131 -4.72 16.03 -3.88
N ASN A 132 -5.48 16.66 -2.99
CA ASN A 132 -5.79 18.08 -3.07
C ASN A 132 -4.68 18.99 -2.48
N ALA A 133 -3.69 18.43 -1.77
CA ALA A 133 -2.86 19.21 -0.86
C ALA A 133 -1.33 19.01 -0.97
N GLY A 134 -0.73 19.42 -2.10
CA GLY A 134 0.71 19.68 -2.22
C GLY A 134 1.63 18.46 -2.20
N HIS A 135 2.93 18.68 -2.39
CA HIS A 135 3.94 17.62 -2.56
C HIS A 135 4.02 16.69 -1.33
N LEU A 136 3.64 15.41 -1.52
CA LEU A 136 3.95 14.32 -0.60
C LEU A 136 5.30 13.70 -1.00
N SER A 137 6.11 13.32 -0.01
CA SER A 137 7.46 12.73 -0.21
C SER A 137 7.44 11.22 -0.44
N PHE A 138 6.26 10.60 -0.44
CA PHE A 138 6.14 9.14 -0.57
C PHE A 138 6.68 8.64 -1.91
N ARG A 139 7.51 7.60 -1.81
CA ARG A 139 8.01 6.81 -2.93
C ARG A 139 7.21 5.54 -3.15
N LYS A 140 6.66 4.97 -2.07
CA LYS A 140 5.82 3.76 -2.10
C LYS A 140 4.48 4.04 -1.44
N LEU A 141 3.40 3.74 -2.15
CA LEU A 141 2.03 3.92 -1.68
C LEU A 141 1.25 2.62 -1.86
N LEU A 142 0.69 2.11 -0.77
CA LEU A 142 -0.25 0.99 -0.75
C LEU A 142 -1.62 1.51 -0.33
N LEU A 143 -2.62 1.33 -1.19
CA LEU A 143 -4.01 1.69 -0.95
C LEU A 143 -4.85 0.42 -0.91
N GLU A 144 -5.27 0.02 0.28
CA GLU A 144 -6.10 -1.16 0.52
C GLU A 144 -7.50 -0.72 0.95
N ASP A 145 -8.50 -0.98 0.11
CA ASP A 145 -9.90 -0.56 0.33
C ASP A 145 -10.04 0.95 0.68
N ALA A 146 -9.10 1.78 0.20
CA ALA A 146 -9.08 3.22 0.47
C ALA A 146 -9.94 4.01 -0.53
N ILE A 147 -10.78 4.92 -0.06
CA ILE A 147 -11.62 5.77 -0.91
C ILE A 147 -10.84 7.03 -1.27
N LEU A 148 -10.69 7.32 -2.57
CA LEU A 148 -10.05 8.55 -3.02
C LEU A 148 -11.11 9.62 -3.27
N HIS A 149 -11.12 10.66 -2.43
CA HIS A 149 -11.93 11.84 -2.64
C HIS A 149 -11.15 12.87 -3.45
N GLY A 150 -11.72 13.28 -4.59
CA GLY A 150 -11.13 14.31 -5.45
C GLY A 150 -12.17 14.97 -6.33
N GLY A 151 -12.32 16.29 -6.19
CA GLY A 151 -12.93 17.13 -7.22
C GLY A 151 -11.93 17.38 -8.36
N PRO A 152 -12.38 17.83 -9.55
CA PRO A 152 -11.52 18.06 -10.72
C PRO A 152 -10.51 19.22 -10.60
N ILE A 153 -10.06 19.61 -9.40
CA ILE A 153 -9.29 20.83 -9.16
C ILE A 153 -8.11 20.59 -8.22
N SER A 154 -7.06 19.94 -8.72
CA SER A 154 -5.69 20.50 -8.80
C SER A 154 -4.75 19.43 -9.34
N GLN A 155 -4.03 19.73 -10.42
CA GLN A 155 -3.09 18.84 -11.13
C GLN A 155 -1.80 18.59 -10.32
N LYS A 156 -1.91 18.23 -9.05
CA LYS A 156 -0.75 18.01 -8.18
C LYS A 156 -0.38 16.55 -8.24
N THR A 157 0.67 16.25 -9.00
CA THR A 157 1.31 14.91 -9.05
C THR A 157 2.07 14.65 -7.75
N ILE A 158 2.25 13.37 -7.38
CA ILE A 158 3.22 12.95 -6.35
C ILE A 158 4.55 12.67 -7.06
N PRO A 159 5.46 13.65 -7.20
CA PRO A 159 6.53 13.59 -8.19
C PRO A 159 7.60 12.53 -7.90
N TYR A 160 7.64 11.99 -6.67
CA TYR A 160 8.61 11.00 -6.23
C TYR A 160 8.04 9.58 -6.12
N LEU A 161 6.77 9.37 -6.47
CA LEU A 161 6.12 8.08 -6.35
C LEU A 161 6.71 7.10 -7.37
N THR A 162 7.40 6.07 -6.89
CA THR A 162 8.01 5.01 -7.72
C THR A 162 7.20 3.72 -7.68
N SER A 163 6.45 3.47 -6.61
CA SER A 163 5.63 2.27 -6.43
C SER A 163 4.22 2.62 -5.99
N LEU A 164 3.23 2.09 -6.69
CA LEU A 164 1.82 2.20 -6.32
C LEU A 164 1.17 0.82 -6.34
N GLU A 165 0.55 0.45 -5.23
CA GLU A 165 -0.21 -0.78 -5.09
C GLU A 165 -1.64 -0.46 -4.66
N LEU A 166 -2.60 -1.02 -5.39
CA LEU A 166 -4.03 -0.91 -5.10
C LEU A 166 -4.57 -2.30 -4.81
N VAL A 167 -5.20 -2.46 -3.66
CA VAL A 167 -5.78 -3.72 -3.19
C VAL A 167 -7.22 -3.48 -2.81
N SER A 168 -8.13 -4.37 -3.21
CA SER A 168 -9.49 -4.36 -2.66
C SER A 168 -9.87 -5.72 -2.06
N THR A 169 -10.15 -5.76 -0.77
CA THR A 169 -10.52 -6.99 -0.05
C THR A 169 -12.04 -7.14 0.07
N ASP A 170 -12.81 -6.06 -0.06
CA ASP A 170 -14.23 -6.07 0.28
C ASP A 170 -15.16 -6.54 -0.86
N HIS A 171 -16.05 -7.46 -0.51
CA HIS A 171 -17.14 -7.92 -1.37
C HIS A 171 -18.43 -7.09 -1.22
N GLU A 172 -18.54 -6.26 -0.17
CA GLU A 172 -19.84 -5.72 0.32
C GLU A 172 -20.07 -4.22 0.06
N VAL A 173 -19.06 -3.45 -0.32
CA VAL A 173 -19.21 -2.01 -0.59
C VAL A 173 -19.71 -1.79 -2.03
N ASP A 174 -20.69 -0.92 -2.24
CA ASP A 174 -21.23 -0.56 -3.57
C ASP A 174 -20.10 -0.08 -4.50
N ARG A 175 -19.59 -1.02 -5.29
CA ARG A 175 -18.31 -0.97 -5.99
C ARG A 175 -18.25 0.13 -7.04
N THR A 176 -19.39 0.57 -7.55
CA THR A 176 -19.48 1.45 -8.72
C THR A 176 -18.94 2.86 -8.45
N THR A 177 -19.19 3.41 -7.26
CA THR A 177 -18.75 4.77 -6.90
C THR A 177 -17.27 4.79 -6.47
N TYR A 178 -16.80 3.70 -5.85
CA TYR A 178 -15.43 3.55 -5.35
C TYR A 178 -14.40 3.62 -6.50
N TYR A 179 -14.57 2.78 -7.53
CA TYR A 179 -13.55 2.66 -8.59
C TYR A 179 -13.50 3.86 -9.53
N ALA A 180 -14.64 4.46 -9.88
CA ALA A 180 -14.66 5.62 -10.78
C ALA A 180 -13.93 6.84 -10.19
N GLY A 181 -14.05 7.08 -8.88
CA GLY A 181 -13.32 8.13 -8.18
C GLY A 181 -11.82 7.86 -8.13
N VAL A 182 -11.43 6.62 -7.85
CA VAL A 182 -10.03 6.17 -7.83
C VAL A 182 -9.40 6.29 -9.21
N ILE A 183 -10.04 5.77 -10.26
CA ILE A 183 -9.58 5.85 -11.66
C ILE A 183 -9.36 7.30 -12.10
N ARG A 184 -10.35 8.16 -11.87
CA ARG A 184 -10.26 9.58 -12.25
C ARG A 184 -9.13 10.29 -11.50
N SER A 185 -8.93 9.95 -10.22
CA SER A 185 -7.86 10.52 -9.42
C SER A 185 -6.50 10.00 -9.90
N LEU A 186 -6.35 8.70 -10.10
CA LEU A 186 -5.10 8.11 -10.59
C LEU A 186 -4.69 8.65 -11.96
N THR A 187 -5.62 8.71 -12.92
CA THR A 187 -5.34 9.29 -14.23
C THR A 187 -4.89 10.76 -14.16
N GLN A 188 -5.24 11.50 -13.10
CA GLN A 188 -4.78 12.87 -12.89
C GLN A 188 -3.46 12.98 -12.11
N HIS A 189 -3.11 11.97 -11.31
CA HIS A 189 -2.01 12.05 -10.33
C HIS A 189 -0.85 11.08 -10.57
N VAL A 190 -0.99 10.14 -11.50
CA VAL A 190 0.06 9.17 -11.83
C VAL A 190 1.31 9.90 -12.29
N SER A 191 2.38 9.71 -11.53
CA SER A 191 3.66 10.36 -11.77
C SER A 191 4.43 9.64 -12.88
N ARG A 192 5.13 10.41 -13.71
CA ARG A 192 6.13 9.86 -14.64
C ARG A 192 7.26 9.13 -13.91
N SER A 193 7.42 9.32 -12.60
CA SER A 193 8.39 8.57 -11.78
C SER A 193 7.97 7.14 -11.46
N LEU A 194 6.72 6.75 -11.75
CA LEU A 194 6.20 5.43 -11.39
C LEU A 194 6.94 4.31 -12.16
N THR A 195 7.53 3.39 -11.42
CA THR A 195 8.28 2.23 -11.94
C THR A 195 7.61 0.90 -11.61
N GLU A 196 6.82 0.84 -10.54
CA GLU A 196 6.11 -0.35 -10.10
C GLU A 196 4.62 -0.05 -9.93
N PHE A 197 3.77 -0.87 -10.55
CA PHE A 197 2.32 -0.73 -10.45
C PHE A 197 1.66 -2.09 -10.21
N THR A 198 0.89 -2.19 -9.13
CA THR A 198 0.20 -3.42 -8.73
C THR A 198 -1.29 -3.15 -8.54
N LEU A 199 -2.11 -4.01 -9.14
CA LEU A 199 -3.57 -4.01 -9.05
C LEU A 199 -4.03 -5.38 -8.56
N THR A 200 -4.52 -5.46 -7.33
CA THR A 200 -5.01 -6.71 -6.74
C THR A 200 -6.49 -6.57 -6.42
N THR A 201 -7.31 -7.47 -6.99
CA THR A 201 -8.75 -7.59 -6.75
C THR A 201 -9.58 -6.32 -6.99
N VAL A 202 -9.02 -5.36 -7.73
CA VAL A 202 -9.68 -4.09 -8.02
C VAL A 202 -10.67 -4.19 -9.18
N GLY A 203 -11.78 -3.47 -9.09
CA GLY A 203 -12.82 -3.38 -10.12
C GLY A 203 -12.54 -2.33 -11.19
N PHE A 204 -11.45 -2.49 -11.94
CA PHE A 204 -11.12 -1.62 -13.09
C PHE A 204 -11.54 -2.25 -14.41
N THR A 205 -11.92 -1.41 -15.39
CA THR A 205 -12.06 -1.88 -16.78
C THR A 205 -10.68 -1.94 -17.46
N SER A 206 -10.58 -2.72 -18.53
CA SER A 206 -9.39 -2.76 -19.40
C SER A 206 -9.02 -1.37 -19.93
N ALA A 207 -10.01 -0.57 -20.32
CA ALA A 207 -9.82 0.79 -20.84
C ALA A 207 -9.23 1.74 -19.79
N ASP A 208 -9.68 1.64 -18.54
CA ASP A 208 -9.15 2.45 -17.43
C ASP A 208 -7.70 2.09 -17.12
N ALA A 209 -7.41 0.78 -17.03
CA ALA A 209 -6.06 0.28 -16.79
C ALA A 209 -5.09 0.73 -17.89
N LEU A 210 -5.46 0.57 -19.17
CA LEU A 210 -4.63 1.04 -20.30
C LEU A 210 -4.43 2.57 -20.27
N SER A 211 -5.45 3.34 -19.89
CA SER A 211 -5.35 4.79 -19.78
C SER A 211 -4.35 5.21 -18.71
N ILE A 212 -4.35 4.54 -17.56
CA ILE A 212 -3.36 4.76 -16.50
C ILE A 212 -1.94 4.39 -16.97
N LEU A 213 -1.78 3.22 -17.61
CA LEU A 213 -0.49 2.74 -18.09
C LEU A 213 0.14 3.68 -19.13
N ARG A 214 -0.66 4.27 -20.03
CA ARG A 214 -0.19 5.28 -20.99
C ARG A 214 0.39 6.54 -20.33
N LEU A 215 -0.03 6.86 -19.12
CA LEU A 215 0.45 8.02 -18.36
C LEU A 215 1.73 7.71 -17.56
N ALA A 216 2.07 6.42 -17.40
CA ALA A 216 3.25 5.95 -16.67
C ALA A 216 4.19 5.12 -17.58
N PRO A 217 4.82 5.73 -18.60
CA PRO A 217 5.67 5.01 -19.55
C PRO A 217 6.95 4.42 -18.94
N ASN A 218 7.27 4.78 -17.68
CA ASN A 218 8.46 4.33 -16.97
C ASN A 218 8.25 3.06 -16.13
N ILE A 219 7.06 2.46 -16.18
CA ILE A 219 6.79 1.21 -15.47
C ILE A 219 7.75 0.11 -15.95
N VAL A 220 8.44 -0.50 -14.98
CA VAL A 220 9.35 -1.63 -15.12
C VAL A 220 8.68 -2.92 -14.65
N LYS A 221 7.80 -2.82 -13.64
CA LYS A 221 7.07 -3.96 -13.06
C LYS A 221 5.58 -3.68 -13.03
N LEU A 222 4.80 -4.55 -13.66
CA LEU A 222 3.34 -4.53 -13.66
C LEU A 222 2.81 -5.83 -13.05
N SER A 223 1.93 -5.72 -12.06
CA SER A 223 1.21 -6.87 -11.50
C SER A 223 -0.29 -6.61 -11.50
N ILE A 224 -1.06 -7.53 -12.06
CA ILE A 224 -2.52 -7.46 -12.09
C ILE A 224 -3.07 -8.81 -11.68
N VAL A 225 -3.92 -8.80 -10.66
CA VAL A 225 -4.61 -9.97 -10.13
C VAL A 225 -6.10 -9.64 -10.09
N GLU A 226 -6.89 -10.19 -11.02
CA GLU A 226 -8.31 -9.88 -11.17
C GLU A 226 -9.17 -10.38 -10.01
N GLN A 227 -10.31 -9.74 -9.77
CA GLN A 227 -11.27 -10.19 -8.76
C GLN A 227 -12.09 -11.41 -9.23
N ASN A 228 -12.41 -12.32 -8.31
CA ASN A 228 -13.17 -13.57 -8.57
C ASN A 228 -14.63 -13.39 -9.04
N THR A 229 -15.17 -12.17 -9.00
CA THR A 229 -16.64 -11.96 -9.03
C THR A 229 -17.11 -11.01 -10.13
N VAL A 230 -16.21 -10.49 -10.99
CA VAL A 230 -16.58 -9.46 -11.98
C VAL A 230 -16.91 -10.13 -13.31
N HIS A 231 -18.08 -9.83 -13.88
CA HIS A 231 -18.53 -10.39 -15.16
C HIS A 231 -17.72 -9.90 -16.37
N THR A 232 -16.99 -8.79 -16.23
CA THR A 232 -16.08 -8.23 -17.24
C THR A 232 -14.69 -8.12 -16.64
N GLY A 233 -13.77 -9.00 -17.06
CA GLY A 233 -12.37 -8.95 -16.65
C GLY A 233 -11.67 -7.66 -17.09
N LEU A 234 -10.61 -7.29 -16.38
CA LEU A 234 -9.65 -6.24 -16.73
C LEU A 234 -8.70 -6.73 -17.83
N ILE A 235 -8.26 -7.98 -17.74
CA ILE A 235 -7.35 -8.64 -18.65
C ILE A 235 -8.18 -9.20 -19.82
N THR A 236 -8.53 -8.33 -20.76
CA THR A 236 -9.23 -8.68 -22.02
C THR A 236 -8.26 -8.79 -23.19
N SER A 237 -8.71 -9.29 -24.35
CA SER A 237 -7.89 -9.28 -25.58
C SER A 237 -7.40 -7.87 -25.94
N ASP A 238 -8.25 -6.85 -25.83
CA ASP A 238 -7.86 -5.44 -26.04
C ASP A 238 -6.77 -4.99 -25.04
N PHE A 239 -6.84 -5.46 -23.80
CA PHE A 239 -5.82 -5.19 -22.80
C PHE A 239 -4.48 -5.83 -23.19
N ILE A 240 -4.50 -7.08 -23.65
CA ILE A 240 -3.31 -7.79 -24.12
C ILE A 240 -2.71 -7.14 -25.36
N GLU A 241 -3.52 -6.74 -26.34
CA GLU A 241 -3.07 -6.03 -27.54
C GLU A 241 -2.43 -4.68 -27.17
N GLY A 242 -3.11 -3.91 -26.31
CA GLY A 242 -2.59 -2.65 -25.79
C GLY A 242 -1.29 -2.84 -25.02
N LEU A 243 -1.20 -3.90 -24.21
CA LEU A 243 0.03 -4.26 -23.53
C LEU A 243 1.10 -4.71 -24.53
N GLY A 244 0.78 -5.36 -25.65
CA GLY A 244 1.74 -5.73 -26.69
C GLY A 244 2.46 -4.57 -27.36
N ASP A 245 1.86 -3.38 -27.41
CA ASP A 245 2.50 -2.18 -27.96
C ASP A 245 3.67 -1.71 -27.08
N ARG A 246 4.90 -2.07 -27.50
CA ARG A 246 6.16 -1.67 -26.86
C ARG A 246 6.31 -0.16 -26.67
N ARG A 247 5.60 0.67 -27.45
CA ARG A 247 5.64 2.15 -27.31
C ARG A 247 4.90 2.63 -26.07
N MET A 248 3.89 1.90 -25.60
CA MET A 248 3.10 2.28 -24.42
C MET A 248 3.93 2.15 -23.14
N LEU A 249 4.62 1.01 -22.98
CA LEU A 249 5.43 0.70 -21.79
C LEU A 249 6.82 0.19 -22.22
N PRO A 250 7.71 1.08 -22.70
CA PRO A 250 8.98 0.67 -23.29
C PRO A 250 9.97 0.06 -22.28
N LYS A 251 9.78 0.27 -20.98
CA LYS A 251 10.67 -0.21 -19.91
C LYS A 251 10.15 -1.43 -19.16
N LEU A 252 8.98 -1.96 -19.54
CA LEU A 252 8.36 -3.06 -18.82
C LEU A 252 9.20 -4.35 -18.96
N GLN A 253 9.69 -4.85 -17.84
CA GLN A 253 10.56 -6.03 -17.76
C GLN A 253 9.93 -7.17 -16.96
N HIS A 254 9.09 -6.85 -15.99
CA HIS A 254 8.44 -7.81 -15.11
C HIS A 254 6.92 -7.71 -15.25
N LEU A 255 6.28 -8.83 -15.56
CA LEU A 255 4.85 -8.91 -15.74
C LEU A 255 4.26 -10.01 -14.85
N GLN A 256 3.22 -9.67 -14.11
CA GLN A 256 2.35 -10.64 -13.44
C GLN A 256 0.91 -10.41 -13.88
N LEU A 257 0.27 -11.45 -14.42
CA LEU A 257 -1.14 -11.44 -14.83
C LEU A 257 -1.84 -12.66 -14.26
N VAL A 258 -2.78 -12.44 -13.34
CA VAL A 258 -3.64 -13.49 -12.80
C VAL A 258 -5.08 -13.12 -13.10
N TRP A 259 -5.76 -13.91 -13.92
CA TRP A 259 -7.09 -13.60 -14.42
C TRP A 259 -8.15 -14.57 -13.92
N TRP A 260 -9.40 -14.14 -13.99
CA TRP A 260 -10.57 -14.97 -13.72
C TRP A 260 -11.32 -15.28 -15.02
N GLY A 261 -11.65 -16.56 -15.23
CA GLY A 261 -12.44 -17.00 -16.38
C GLY A 261 -11.64 -17.28 -17.65
N TYR A 262 -12.30 -17.12 -18.81
CA TYR A 262 -11.74 -17.46 -20.13
C TYR A 262 -10.81 -16.36 -20.64
N MET A 263 -9.64 -16.75 -21.13
CA MET A 263 -8.63 -15.86 -21.70
C MET A 263 -8.24 -16.36 -23.09
N ASP A 264 -7.96 -15.43 -24.01
CA ASP A 264 -7.22 -15.77 -25.22
C ASP A 264 -5.73 -15.97 -24.88
N GLU A 265 -5.43 -17.18 -24.44
CA GLU A 265 -4.08 -17.63 -24.11
C GLU A 265 -3.11 -17.48 -25.28
N ALA A 266 -3.54 -17.66 -26.54
CA ALA A 266 -2.65 -17.54 -27.69
C ALA A 266 -2.19 -16.09 -27.89
N ALA A 267 -3.13 -15.14 -27.84
CA ALA A 267 -2.80 -13.72 -27.90
C ALA A 267 -1.89 -13.27 -26.74
N LEU A 268 -2.13 -13.81 -25.53
CA LEU A 268 -1.28 -13.56 -24.36
C LEU A 268 0.16 -14.06 -24.59
N MET A 269 0.31 -15.26 -25.16
CA MET A 269 1.62 -15.84 -25.47
C MET A 269 2.35 -15.04 -26.55
N ASP A 270 1.66 -14.67 -27.63
CA ASP A 270 2.21 -13.83 -28.69
C ASP A 270 2.74 -12.51 -28.12
N MET A 271 2.01 -11.89 -27.18
CA MET A 271 2.43 -10.66 -26.49
C MET A 271 3.69 -10.86 -25.64
N VAL A 272 3.76 -11.96 -24.88
CA VAL A 272 4.93 -12.27 -24.03
C VAL A 272 6.17 -12.51 -24.87
N GLU A 273 6.07 -13.32 -25.92
CA GLU A 273 7.16 -13.60 -26.86
C GLU A 273 7.58 -12.33 -27.60
N HIS A 274 6.61 -11.53 -28.02
CA HIS A 274 6.88 -10.26 -28.69
C HIS A 274 7.61 -9.26 -27.79
N ARG A 275 7.44 -9.28 -26.47
CA ARG A 275 8.10 -8.32 -25.56
C ARG A 275 9.41 -8.78 -24.95
N ALA A 276 9.66 -10.08 -24.89
CA ALA A 276 10.86 -10.66 -24.28
C ALA A 276 11.09 -10.15 -22.84
N PHE A 277 10.09 -10.34 -21.98
CA PHE A 277 10.17 -9.98 -20.56
C PHE A 277 11.31 -10.70 -19.83
N MET A 278 11.86 -10.05 -18.80
CA MET A 278 12.83 -10.67 -17.90
C MET A 278 12.17 -11.62 -16.90
N SER A 279 10.91 -11.37 -16.52
CA SER A 279 10.15 -12.24 -15.64
C SER A 279 8.68 -12.15 -15.98
N VAL A 280 8.03 -13.30 -16.09
CA VAL A 280 6.59 -13.40 -16.33
C VAL A 280 5.97 -14.38 -15.34
N VAL A 281 4.88 -13.97 -14.71
CA VAL A 281 4.04 -14.82 -13.88
C VAL A 281 2.63 -14.73 -14.43
N MET A 282 2.09 -15.85 -14.88
CA MET A 282 0.74 -15.92 -15.46
C MET A 282 -0.04 -17.05 -14.80
N GLY A 283 -1.34 -16.89 -14.63
CA GLY A 283 -2.17 -17.96 -14.08
C GLY A 283 -3.65 -17.66 -14.01
N VAL A 284 -4.44 -18.72 -13.94
CA VAL A 284 -5.88 -18.64 -13.69
C VAL A 284 -6.12 -18.57 -12.19
N ARG A 285 -6.89 -17.57 -11.77
CA ARG A 285 -7.33 -17.42 -10.38
C ARG A 285 -8.15 -18.66 -9.98
N MET A 286 -7.89 -19.19 -8.79
CA MET A 286 -8.40 -20.49 -8.28
C MET A 286 -7.70 -21.75 -8.81
N GLY A 287 -6.56 -21.63 -9.50
CA GLY A 287 -5.74 -22.80 -9.85
C GLY A 287 -6.30 -23.64 -11.00
N GLY A 288 -7.02 -23.02 -11.93
CA GLY A 288 -7.42 -23.67 -13.18
C GLY A 288 -6.21 -24.03 -14.05
N GLU A 289 -6.31 -25.11 -14.82
CA GLU A 289 -5.26 -25.53 -15.74
C GLU A 289 -5.10 -24.51 -16.87
N LEU A 290 -3.88 -24.01 -17.04
CA LEU A 290 -3.48 -23.37 -18.30
C LEU A 290 -3.52 -24.42 -19.41
N ARG A 291 -3.98 -24.06 -20.62
CA ARG A 291 -3.92 -25.00 -21.74
C ARG A 291 -2.46 -25.34 -22.03
N LEU A 292 -2.23 -26.51 -22.64
CA LEU A 292 -0.89 -27.06 -22.94
C LEU A 292 0.08 -26.06 -23.62
N THR A 293 -0.46 -25.09 -24.37
CA THR A 293 0.28 -23.97 -24.97
C THR A 293 0.88 -22.99 -23.96
N CYS A 294 0.23 -22.76 -22.81
CA CYS A 294 0.69 -21.85 -21.76
C CYS A 294 1.39 -22.56 -20.59
N ALA A 295 1.17 -23.87 -20.41
CA ALA A 295 1.75 -24.66 -19.33
C ALA A 295 3.29 -24.69 -19.34
N LEU A 296 3.94 -24.39 -20.47
CA LEU A 296 5.40 -24.27 -20.58
C LEU A 296 6.00 -23.04 -19.88
N TYR A 297 5.19 -22.06 -19.47
CA TYR A 297 5.64 -20.79 -18.88
C TYR A 297 5.32 -20.64 -17.39
N LEU A 298 4.74 -21.66 -16.75
CA LEU A 298 4.45 -21.63 -15.32
C LEU A 298 5.71 -21.99 -14.51
N VAL A 299 6.39 -20.94 -14.02
CA VAL A 299 7.54 -20.94 -13.09
C VAL A 299 8.87 -21.45 -13.66
N VAL A 300 9.59 -20.62 -14.44
CA VAL A 300 11.06 -20.41 -14.33
C VAL A 300 11.44 -19.06 -14.99
N VAL A 301 11.58 -17.99 -14.21
CA VAL A 301 12.81 -17.16 -14.28
C VAL A 301 13.30 -16.98 -12.85
N MET A 302 13.59 -18.11 -12.20
CA MET A 302 14.66 -18.11 -11.22
C MET A 302 15.95 -18.22 -12.02
N ASP A 303 16.63 -17.06 -12.12
CA ASP A 303 18.06 -16.97 -12.32
C ASP A 303 18.61 -17.43 -13.69
N MET A 304 18.53 -16.55 -14.70
CA MET A 304 19.38 -16.68 -15.91
C MET A 304 20.83 -16.19 -15.67
N ASN A 305 21.33 -16.21 -14.43
CA ASN A 305 22.71 -15.84 -14.11
C ASN A 305 23.43 -16.76 -13.11
N SER A 306 23.02 -18.02 -12.96
CA SER A 306 23.86 -19.03 -12.31
C SER A 306 24.11 -20.25 -13.19
N SER A 307 25.40 -20.46 -13.45
CA SER A 307 25.98 -21.60 -14.14
C SER A 307 25.77 -22.92 -13.38
N MET A 308 25.63 -23.99 -14.16
CA MET A 308 25.90 -25.40 -13.85
C MET A 308 24.87 -26.25 -13.09
N GLN A 309 24.40 -27.28 -13.81
CA GLN A 309 24.20 -28.68 -13.41
C GLN A 309 23.28 -28.99 -12.20
N THR A 310 22.06 -29.47 -12.44
CA THR A 310 21.65 -30.90 -12.36
C THR A 310 20.11 -31.04 -12.43
N ARG A 311 19.65 -32.27 -12.72
CA ARG A 311 18.33 -32.69 -13.26
C ARG A 311 17.06 -32.22 -12.52
N PRO A 312 15.90 -32.15 -13.21
CA PRO A 312 14.61 -31.87 -12.59
C PRO A 312 14.00 -33.13 -11.95
N SER A 313 13.60 -33.01 -10.68
CA SER A 313 12.67 -33.93 -10.03
C SER A 313 11.27 -33.35 -10.16
N ARG A 314 10.39 -34.06 -10.88
CA ARG A 314 8.95 -33.80 -10.90
C ARG A 314 8.38 -33.96 -9.50
N THR A 315 7.65 -32.98 -9.00
CA THR A 315 6.66 -33.18 -7.95
C THR A 315 5.41 -32.44 -8.37
N ILE A 316 4.34 -33.23 -8.56
CA ILE A 316 2.99 -32.78 -8.87
C ILE A 316 2.28 -32.63 -7.52
N LEU A 317 1.73 -31.45 -7.25
CA LEU A 317 0.58 -31.23 -6.37
C LEU A 317 -0.36 -30.26 -7.10
#